data_AF-A0ABD4PM73-F1
#
_entry.id   AF-A0ABD4PM73-F1
#
_cell.length_a   1.000
_cell.length_b   1.000
_cell.length_c   1.000
_cell.angle_alpha   90.00
_cell.angle_beta   90.00
_cell.angle_gamma   90.00
#
_symmetry.space_group_name_H-M   'P 1'
#
loop_
_entity.id
_entity.type
_entity.pdbx_description
1 polymer ?
#
loop_
_entity_poly.entity_id
_entity_poly.type
_entity_poly.pdbx_seq_one_letter_code
_entity_poly.pdbx_strand_id
1 'polypeptide(L)'
;MIKTLFDPETMSREDMLREIQLLRDSRDLALELVFGYPETKGAEQIELNDDEITLLKAKLPEHHFQWLAGDGDEALTVGRLGYFADLADDFSVLAGEIDPDLEEPEEEVISRGPCGVVFCLIESD
;
A
#
# COMPACT_ATOMS: atom_id res chain seq x y z
N MET A 1 -13.81 -14.78 -15.40
CA MET A 1 -13.88 -13.57 -16.25
C MET A 1 -12.96 -12.57 -15.57
N ILE A 2 -11.79 -12.28 -16.15
CA ILE A 2 -10.84 -11.33 -15.56
C ILE A 2 -11.51 -9.97 -15.68
N LYS A 3 -11.97 -9.41 -14.57
CA LYS A 3 -12.49 -8.05 -14.54
C LYS A 3 -11.25 -7.16 -14.49
N THR A 4 -10.93 -6.49 -15.59
CA THR A 4 -9.91 -5.44 -15.56
C THR A 4 -10.43 -4.35 -14.63
N LEU A 5 -9.78 -4.17 -13.49
CA LEU A 5 -10.23 -3.25 -12.44
C LEU A 5 -9.56 -1.89 -12.56
N PHE A 6 -8.37 -1.84 -13.15
CA PHE A 6 -7.70 -0.62 -13.56
C PHE A 6 -7.46 -0.66 -15.07
N ASP A 7 -8.23 0.14 -15.82
CA ASP A 7 -8.08 0.32 -17.25
C ASP A 7 -8.02 1.82 -17.57
N PRO A 8 -6.81 2.40 -17.69
CA PRO A 8 -6.66 3.83 -17.89
C PRO A 8 -7.23 4.31 -19.24
N GLU A 9 -7.47 3.41 -20.20
CA GLU A 9 -8.09 3.77 -21.48
C GLU A 9 -9.61 3.99 -21.35
N THR A 10 -10.25 3.41 -20.33
CA THR A 10 -11.72 3.43 -20.17
C THR A 10 -12.20 4.02 -18.85
N MET A 11 -11.32 4.19 -17.87
CA MET A 11 -11.62 4.83 -16.59
C MET A 11 -11.64 6.36 -16.68
N SER A 12 -12.49 6.97 -15.82
CA SER A 12 -12.46 8.41 -15.65
C SER A 12 -11.24 8.84 -14.84
N ARG A 13 -10.81 10.10 -15.00
CA ARG A 13 -9.70 10.66 -14.21
C ARG A 13 -9.96 10.61 -12.71
N GLU A 14 -11.18 10.92 -12.28
CA GLU A 14 -11.56 10.88 -10.87
C GLU A 14 -11.50 9.45 -10.30
N ASP A 15 -11.87 8.46 -11.09
CA ASP A 15 -11.78 7.06 -10.66
C ASP A 15 -10.32 6.60 -10.63
N MET A 16 -9.47 7.02 -11.57
CA MET A 16 -8.02 6.74 -11.51
C MET A 16 -7.38 7.33 -10.25
N LEU A 17 -7.69 8.60 -9.92
CA LEU A 17 -7.23 9.25 -8.69
C LEU A 17 -7.68 8.48 -7.45
N ARG A 18 -8.95 8.05 -7.42
CA ARG A 18 -9.50 7.28 -6.29
C ARG A 18 -8.81 5.92 -6.15
N GLU A 19 -8.61 5.19 -7.23
CA GLU A 19 -7.98 3.87 -7.18
C GLU A 19 -6.49 3.98 -6.81
N ILE A 20 -5.76 4.98 -7.30
CA ILE A 20 -4.37 5.22 -6.87
C ILE A 20 -4.30 5.56 -5.38
N GLN A 21 -5.23 6.37 -4.86
CA GLN A 21 -5.29 6.62 -3.42
C GLN A 21 -5.60 5.34 -2.63
N LEU A 22 -6.55 4.51 -3.08
CA LEU A 22 -6.85 3.23 -2.44
C LEU A 22 -5.64 2.28 -2.47
N LEU A 23 -4.84 2.33 -3.53
CA LEU A 23 -3.61 1.55 -3.66
C LEU A 23 -2.56 2.00 -2.63
N ARG A 24 -2.37 3.32 -2.45
CA ARG A 24 -1.49 3.89 -1.41
C ARG A 24 -1.93 3.47 -0.01
N ASP A 25 -3.21 3.62 0.31
CA ASP A 25 -3.76 3.21 1.61
C ASP A 25 -3.55 1.70 1.86
N SER A 26 -3.60 0.90 0.79
CA SER A 26 -3.36 -0.55 0.85
C SER A 26 -1.88 -0.89 1.06
N ARG A 27 -0.97 -0.18 0.38
CA ARG A 27 0.48 -0.26 0.57
C ARG A 27 0.84 0.07 2.02
N ASP A 28 0.32 1.17 2.54
CA ASP A 28 0.66 1.66 3.88
C ASP A 28 0.22 0.67 4.97
N LEU A 29 -0.98 0.10 4.83
CA LEU A 29 -1.44 -0.97 5.71
C LEU A 29 -0.54 -2.21 5.65
N ALA A 30 -0.10 -2.61 4.45
CA ALA A 30 0.79 -3.74 4.28
C ALA A 30 2.16 -3.48 4.94
N LEU A 31 2.71 -2.28 4.77
CA LEU A 31 3.95 -1.86 5.41
C LEU A 31 3.83 -1.79 6.94
N GLU A 32 2.72 -1.28 7.48
CA GLU A 32 2.46 -1.25 8.93
C GLU A 32 2.56 -2.66 9.53
N LEU A 33 1.97 -3.66 8.85
CA LEU A 33 2.07 -5.05 9.26
C LEU A 33 3.50 -5.59 9.12
N VAL A 34 4.18 -5.33 8.00
CA VAL A 34 5.57 -5.78 7.77
C VAL A 34 6.51 -5.23 8.86
N PHE A 35 6.39 -3.95 9.21
CA PHE A 35 7.20 -3.32 10.26
C PHE A 35 6.89 -3.86 11.67
N GLY A 36 5.77 -4.55 11.86
CA GLY A 36 5.46 -5.29 13.08
C GLY A 36 6.32 -6.55 13.27
N TYR A 37 6.96 -7.05 12.20
CA TYR A 37 7.79 -8.25 12.24
C TYR A 37 9.28 -7.93 12.44
N PRO A 38 10.04 -8.84 13.07
CA PRO A 38 11.47 -8.63 13.29
C PRO A 38 12.26 -8.71 11.98
N GLU A 39 13.16 -7.75 11.74
CA GLU A 39 14.11 -7.73 10.62
C GLU A 39 15.19 -8.83 10.75
N THR A 40 14.77 -10.08 10.59
CA THR A 40 15.62 -11.26 10.76
C THR A 40 15.60 -12.11 9.49
N LYS A 41 16.68 -12.88 9.29
CA LYS A 41 16.78 -13.76 8.12
C LYS A 41 15.64 -14.77 8.13
N GLY A 42 14.83 -14.80 7.07
CA GLY A 42 13.67 -15.69 6.97
C GLY A 42 12.37 -15.06 7.46
N ALA A 43 12.36 -13.79 7.88
CA ALA A 43 11.14 -13.08 8.24
C ALA A 43 10.13 -13.09 7.08
N GLU A 44 10.60 -13.08 5.83
CA GLU A 44 9.75 -13.14 4.64
C GLU A 44 8.93 -14.43 4.51
N GLN A 45 9.31 -15.50 5.22
CA GLN A 45 8.64 -16.81 5.23
C GLN A 45 7.65 -16.96 6.39
N ILE A 46 7.57 -15.97 7.29
CA ILE A 46 6.62 -16.02 8.40
C ILE A 46 5.20 -15.87 7.82
N GLU A 47 4.35 -16.83 8.13
CA GLU A 47 2.93 -16.78 7.80
C GLU A 47 2.20 -15.78 8.69
N LEU A 48 1.28 -15.02 8.09
CA LEU A 48 0.39 -14.12 8.81
C LEU A 48 -0.58 -14.93 9.68
N ASN A 49 -0.90 -14.39 10.85
CA ASN A 49 -1.89 -15.01 11.72
C ASN A 49 -3.33 -14.68 11.28
N ASP A 50 -4.30 -15.40 11.84
CA ASP A 50 -5.73 -15.25 11.49
C ASP A 50 -6.26 -13.83 11.75
N ASP A 51 -5.77 -13.14 12.78
CA ASP A 51 -6.20 -11.78 13.13
C ASP A 51 -5.72 -10.77 12.08
N GLU A 52 -4.48 -10.91 11.60
CA GLU A 52 -3.92 -10.10 10.52
C GLU A 52 -4.62 -10.36 9.19
N ILE A 53 -4.90 -11.62 8.87
CA ILE A 53 -5.68 -11.96 7.67
C ILE A 53 -7.09 -11.37 7.75
N THR A 54 -7.70 -11.41 8.93
CA THR A 54 -9.03 -10.81 9.16
C THR A 54 -8.98 -9.29 9.02
N LEU A 55 -7.94 -8.63 9.54
CA LEU A 55 -7.72 -7.20 9.38
C LEU A 55 -7.59 -6.83 7.90
N LEU A 56 -6.74 -7.55 7.15
CA LEU A 56 -6.51 -7.33 5.73
C LEU A 56 -7.82 -7.46 4.92
N LYS A 57 -8.61 -8.51 5.15
CA LYS A 57 -9.91 -8.67 4.49
C LYS A 57 -10.91 -7.56 4.83
N ALA A 58 -10.82 -6.98 6.01
CA ALA A 58 -11.72 -5.93 6.46
C ALA A 58 -11.33 -4.54 5.94
N LYS A 59 -10.04 -4.31 5.68
CA LYS A 59 -9.49 -2.99 5.35
C LYS A 59 -9.13 -2.84 3.88
N LEU A 60 -8.67 -3.91 3.23
CA LEU A 60 -8.32 -3.85 1.82
C LEU A 60 -9.56 -3.93 0.92
N PRO A 61 -9.56 -3.20 -0.20
CA PRO A 61 -10.46 -3.50 -1.31
C PRO A 61 -10.35 -4.97 -1.71
N GLU A 62 -11.48 -5.60 -2.04
CA GLU A 62 -11.54 -7.05 -2.34
C GLU A 62 -10.49 -7.47 -3.38
N HIS A 63 -10.28 -6.63 -4.38
CA HIS A 63 -9.34 -6.91 -5.45
C HIS A 63 -7.87 -6.72 -5.08
N HIS A 64 -7.54 -5.80 -4.18
CA HIS A 64 -6.21 -5.71 -3.59
C HIS A 64 -5.92 -6.93 -2.72
N PHE A 65 -6.92 -7.38 -1.94
CA PHE A 65 -6.80 -8.61 -1.19
C PHE A 65 -6.61 -9.82 -2.10
N GLN A 66 -7.31 -9.91 -3.23
CA GLN A 66 -7.12 -10.99 -4.21
C GLN A 66 -5.72 -10.94 -4.85
N TRP A 67 -5.21 -9.76 -5.18
CA TRP A 67 -3.85 -9.61 -5.68
C TRP A 67 -2.82 -10.06 -4.64
N LEU A 68 -3.00 -9.65 -3.38
CA LEU A 68 -2.17 -10.11 -2.26
C LEU A 68 -2.29 -11.62 -2.06
N ALA A 69 -3.47 -12.21 -2.07
CA ALA A 69 -3.70 -13.64 -1.80
C ALA A 69 -3.34 -14.57 -2.97
N GLY A 70 -3.29 -14.04 -4.20
CA GLY A 70 -3.15 -14.85 -5.41
C GLY A 70 -4.29 -15.85 -5.58
N ASP A 71 -4.00 -17.00 -6.20
CA ASP A 71 -4.99 -18.04 -6.54
C ASP A 71 -5.52 -18.84 -5.32
N GLY A 72 -5.22 -18.40 -4.09
CA GLY A 72 -5.92 -18.84 -2.88
C GLY A 72 -5.39 -20.11 -2.19
N ASP A 73 -4.42 -20.79 -2.78
CA ASP A 73 -3.85 -22.05 -2.22
C ASP A 73 -2.53 -21.82 -1.43
N GLU A 74 -1.94 -20.63 -1.47
CA GLU A 74 -0.69 -20.31 -0.78
C GLU A 74 -0.94 -19.53 0.52
N ALA A 75 -0.16 -19.83 1.55
CA ALA A 75 -0.19 -19.06 2.79
C ALA A 75 0.23 -17.61 2.54
N LEU A 76 -0.48 -16.66 3.16
CA LEU A 76 -0.07 -15.27 3.16
C LEU A 76 1.13 -15.12 4.10
N THR A 77 2.24 -14.61 3.58
CA THR A 77 3.46 -14.39 4.35
C THR A 77 3.83 -12.92 4.43
N VAL A 78 4.68 -12.58 5.39
CA VAL A 78 5.27 -11.23 5.51
C VAL A 78 5.99 -10.82 4.23
N GLY A 79 6.70 -11.75 3.58
CA GLY A 79 7.36 -11.47 2.30
C GLY A 79 6.38 -11.11 1.19
N ARG A 80 5.17 -11.68 1.23
CA ARG A 80 4.11 -11.37 0.26
C ARG A 80 3.50 -9.99 0.50
N LEU A 81 3.37 -9.57 1.77
CA LEU A 81 3.00 -8.19 2.10
C LEU A 81 4.05 -7.20 1.60
N GLY A 82 5.35 -7.49 1.84
CA GLY A 82 6.44 -6.65 1.35
C GLY A 82 6.42 -6.51 -0.17
N TYR A 83 6.32 -7.63 -0.89
CA TYR A 83 6.24 -7.62 -2.35
C TYR A 83 5.02 -6.85 -2.88
N PHE A 84 3.86 -7.00 -2.23
CA PHE A 84 2.67 -6.24 -2.57
C PHE A 84 2.88 -4.74 -2.36
N ALA A 85 3.49 -4.35 -1.24
CA ALA A 85 3.80 -2.96 -0.94
C ALA A 85 4.81 -2.36 -1.94
N ASP A 86 5.91 -3.05 -2.23
CA ASP A 86 6.91 -2.61 -3.21
C ASP A 86 6.29 -2.37 -4.58
N LEU A 87 5.46 -3.31 -5.05
CA LEU A 87 4.81 -3.18 -6.35
C LEU A 87 3.73 -2.09 -6.36
N ALA A 88 2.98 -1.93 -5.27
CA ALA A 88 2.03 -0.82 -5.13
C ALA A 88 2.73 0.55 -5.14
N ASP A 89 3.91 0.64 -4.55
CA ASP A 89 4.76 1.84 -4.56
C ASP A 89 5.24 2.17 -5.98
N ASP A 90 5.80 1.19 -6.70
CA ASP A 90 6.21 1.34 -8.10
C ASP A 90 5.04 1.83 -8.98
N PHE A 91 3.85 1.25 -8.82
CA PHE A 91 2.66 1.70 -9.54
C PHE A 91 2.25 3.14 -9.18
N SER A 92 2.40 3.53 -7.91
CA SER A 92 2.11 4.88 -7.45
C SER A 92 3.01 5.92 -8.10
N VAL A 93 4.30 5.62 -8.18
CA VAL A 93 5.31 6.47 -8.84
C VAL A 93 4.99 6.59 -10.34
N LEU A 94 4.72 5.46 -11.00
CA LEU A 94 4.36 5.45 -12.43
C LEU A 94 3.07 6.24 -12.71
N ALA A 95 2.11 6.24 -11.79
CA ALA A 95 0.90 7.04 -11.94
C ALA A 95 1.20 8.54 -11.98
N GLY A 96 2.11 9.02 -11.12
CA GLY A 96 2.59 10.41 -11.12
C GLY A 96 3.33 10.79 -12.41
N GLU A 97 4.07 9.86 -13.03
CA GLU A 97 4.71 10.11 -14.34
C GLU A 97 3.69 10.29 -15.47
N ILE A 98 2.51 9.66 -15.37
CA ILE A 98 1.45 9.72 -16.38
C ILE A 98 0.60 10.99 -16.23
N ASP A 99 0.26 11.37 -14.99
CA ASP A 99 -0.51 12.57 -14.67
C ASP A 99 0.05 13.18 -13.37
N PRO A 100 0.57 14.42 -13.38
CA PRO A 100 1.09 15.07 -12.17
C PRO A 100 0.06 15.17 -11.03
N ASP A 101 -1.24 15.21 -11.32
CA ASP A 101 -2.25 15.21 -10.26
C ASP A 101 -2.39 13.84 -9.57
N LEU A 102 -1.85 12.76 -10.17
CA LEU A 102 -1.71 11.43 -9.58
C LEU A 102 -0.41 11.27 -8.80
N GLU A 103 0.48 12.27 -8.77
CA GLU A 103 1.72 12.20 -8.00
C GLU A 103 1.42 11.95 -6.52
N GLU A 104 2.32 11.22 -5.86
CA GLU A 104 2.17 11.00 -4.43
C GLU A 104 2.48 12.31 -3.70
N PRO A 105 1.57 12.81 -2.83
CA PRO A 105 1.91 13.98 -2.05
C PRO A 105 3.16 13.68 -1.23
N GLU A 106 4.10 14.62 -1.19
CA GLU A 106 5.28 14.49 -0.33
C GLU A 106 4.82 14.16 1.10
N GLU A 107 5.37 13.10 1.68
CA GLU A 107 5.07 12.76 3.07
C GLU A 107 5.35 13.99 3.94
N GLU A 108 4.34 14.47 4.67
CA GLU A 108 4.57 15.50 5.69
C GLU A 108 5.63 14.95 6.66
N VAL A 109 6.86 15.46 6.57
CA VAL A 109 7.93 15.06 7.47
C VAL A 109 7.56 15.52 8.88
N ILE A 110 6.93 14.63 9.64
CA ILE A 110 6.71 14.82 11.07
C ILE A 110 8.08 14.66 11.74
N SER A 111 8.85 15.74 11.74
CA SER A 111 10.08 15.80 12.50
C SER A 111 9.74 15.73 14.00
N ARG A 112 10.08 14.61 14.65
CA ARG A 112 10.08 14.52 16.11
C ARG A 112 11.21 15.40 16.64
N GLY A 113 10.87 16.62 17.07
CA GLY A 113 11.78 17.43 17.86
C GLY A 113 12.20 16.68 19.15
N PRO A 114 13.34 17.02 19.77
CA PRO A 114 13.94 16.29 20.90
C PRO A 114 13.11 16.26 22.20
N CYS A 115 11.86 16.75 22.17
CA CYS A 115 10.93 16.78 23.30
C CYS A 115 9.54 16.21 23.01
N GLY A 116 9.33 15.46 21.92
CA GLY A 116 8.03 14.82 21.65
C GLY A 116 6.91 15.79 21.25
N VAL A 117 7.26 16.99 20.78
CA VAL A 117 6.32 17.94 20.17
C VAL A 117 6.30 17.69 18.67
N VAL A 118 5.12 17.45 18.12
CA VAL A 118 4.89 17.36 16.67
C VAL A 118 4.91 18.78 16.09
N PHE A 119 5.88 19.08 15.23
CA PHE A 119 5.90 20.32 14.45
C PHE A 119 5.43 20.00 13.03
N CYS A 120 4.25 20.49 12.66
CA CYS A 120 3.85 20.59 11.25
C CYS A 120 4.57 21.80 10.66
N LEU A 121 5.63 21.57 9.86
CA LEU A 121 6.25 22.63 9.07
C LEU A 121 5.60 22.60 7.69
N ILE A 122 4.78 23.61 7.41
CA ILE A 122 4.30 23.88 6.05
C ILE A 122 5.47 24.51 5.32
N GLU A 123 6.08 23.81 4.34
CA GLU A 123 6.85 24.50 3.32
C GLU A 123 5.87 25.34 2.50
N SER A 124 5.90 26.65 2.76
CA SER A 124 5.23 27.63 1.91
C SER A 124 6.25 28.10 0.89
N ASP A 125 6.02 27.80 -0.38
CA ASP A 125 6.65 28.52 -1.50
C ASP A 125 6.15 29.98 -1.55
#